data_AF-A0AAN9WAC7-F1
#
_entry.id   AF-A0AAN9WAC7-F1
#
_cell.length_a   1.000
_cell.length_b   1.000
_cell.length_c   1.000
_cell.angle_alpha   90.00
_cell.angle_beta   90.00
_cell.angle_gamma   90.00
#
_symmetry.space_group_name_H-M   'P 1'
#
loop_
_entity.id
_entity.type
_entity.pdbx_description
1 polymer ?
#
loop_
_entity_poly.entity_id
_entity_poly.type
_entity_poly.pdbx_seq_one_letter_code
_entity_poly.pdbx_strand_id
1 'polypeptide(L)'
;MHESSHCYTARVNARPFTGAFSNQPMSLNAQKTSCFNFYRNFCQEKHLTHIDNTGKALMVDVSEKRITFRTAKAQAFVKVGETITDLIEKNCLKKGDVLTVAQIAGIMGAKKTSELIPLCHNIPLSKVDVNIRLDKGIHSVIITATVHCHGKTGVEMEALTAATISALTVYDMCKAVSHDIVISEVLLMEKTGGKSGDFQR
;
A
#
# COMPACT_ATOMS: atom_id res chain seq x y z
N MET A 1 52.31 -28.73 3.47
CA MET A 1 51.52 -27.51 3.73
C MET A 1 50.07 -27.85 3.35
N HIS A 2 49.41 -28.62 4.22
CA HIS A 2 48.35 -28.20 5.18
C HIS A 2 47.06 -27.78 4.45
N GLU A 3 46.07 -28.69 4.33
CA GLU A 3 44.94 -28.98 5.26
C GLU A 3 43.68 -28.16 4.86
N SER A 4 42.67 -28.77 4.23
CA SER A 4 41.49 -29.46 4.79
C SER A 4 40.41 -28.55 5.37
N SER A 5 39.21 -28.62 4.75
CA SER A 5 37.88 -28.74 5.37
C SER A 5 37.44 -27.75 6.46
N HIS A 6 36.23 -27.17 6.33
CA HIS A 6 35.11 -27.24 7.31
C HIS A 6 34.11 -26.10 7.07
N CYS A 7 32.96 -26.46 6.50
CA CYS A 7 31.75 -25.63 6.53
C CYS A 7 31.10 -25.80 7.90
N TYR A 8 31.05 -24.74 8.69
CA TYR A 8 30.44 -24.73 10.03
C TYR A 8 28.92 -24.80 9.93
N THR A 9 28.35 -25.91 10.40
CA THR A 9 26.93 -26.04 10.76
C THR A 9 26.71 -25.51 12.17
N ALA A 10 25.87 -24.48 12.34
CA ALA A 10 25.36 -24.08 13.64
C ALA A 10 24.13 -24.92 14.01
N ARG A 11 24.24 -25.64 15.13
CA ARG A 11 23.20 -26.47 15.74
C ARG A 11 22.12 -25.58 16.37
N VAL A 12 20.85 -25.84 16.07
CA VAL A 12 19.72 -25.44 16.91
C VAL A 12 19.13 -26.71 17.51
N ASN A 13 19.18 -26.79 18.84
CA ASN A 13 18.63 -27.90 19.63
C ASN A 13 17.10 -27.93 19.50
N ALA A 14 16.55 -28.89 18.75
CA ALA A 14 15.15 -29.26 18.82
C ALA A 14 15.02 -30.60 19.56
N ARG A 15 14.29 -30.61 20.69
CA ARG A 15 13.93 -31.83 21.41
C ARG A 15 13.03 -32.71 20.52
N PRO A 16 13.16 -34.04 20.54
CA PRO A 16 12.34 -34.91 19.71
C PRO A 16 10.91 -34.96 20.26
N PHE A 17 9.95 -34.47 19.48
CA PHE A 17 8.54 -34.83 19.65
C PHE A 17 8.37 -36.26 19.13
N THR A 18 8.38 -37.24 20.04
CA THR A 18 7.95 -38.60 19.73
C THR A 18 6.42 -38.61 19.65
N GLY A 19 5.89 -38.29 18.47
CA GLY A 19 4.50 -38.50 18.10
C GLY A 19 4.48 -39.30 16.81
N ALA A 20 3.98 -40.53 16.87
CA ALA A 20 3.86 -41.41 15.72
C ALA A 20 3.04 -40.73 14.60
N PHE A 21 3.69 -40.42 13.48
CA PHE A 21 3.01 -40.03 12.26
C PHE A 21 2.37 -41.28 11.65
N SER A 22 1.06 -41.42 11.86
CA SER A 22 0.24 -42.25 10.99
C SER A 22 0.15 -41.56 9.63
N ASN A 23 0.68 -42.20 8.60
CA ASN A 23 0.50 -41.78 7.22
C ASN A 23 -0.97 -42.01 6.83
N GLN A 24 -1.78 -40.95 6.92
CA GLN A 24 -3.01 -40.84 6.14
C GLN A 24 -2.98 -39.54 5.31
N PRO A 25 -3.34 -39.59 4.01
CA PRO A 25 -3.37 -38.40 3.18
C PRO A 25 -4.57 -37.53 3.60
N MET A 26 -4.31 -36.52 4.42
CA MET A 26 -5.32 -35.51 4.77
C MET A 26 -5.58 -34.64 3.53
N SER A 27 -6.78 -34.74 2.97
CA SER A 27 -7.14 -34.11 1.70
C SER A 27 -6.96 -32.58 1.75
N LEU A 28 -6.16 -32.04 0.82
CA LEU A 28 -6.00 -30.59 0.55
C LEU A 28 -7.32 -29.85 0.22
N ASN A 29 -8.43 -30.57 0.04
CA ASN A 29 -9.73 -30.00 -0.29
C ASN A 29 -10.46 -29.38 0.91
N ALA A 30 -10.37 -29.98 2.11
CA ALA A 30 -11.22 -29.54 3.24
C ALA A 30 -10.88 -28.13 3.76
N GLN A 31 -9.59 -27.74 3.75
CA GLN A 31 -9.16 -26.40 4.19
C GLN A 31 -9.53 -25.30 3.18
N LYS A 32 -9.49 -25.59 1.87
CA LYS A 32 -9.97 -24.66 0.83
C LYS A 32 -11.47 -24.40 0.96
N THR A 33 -12.27 -25.43 1.22
CA THR A 33 -13.72 -25.30 1.40
C THR A 33 -14.06 -24.46 2.64
N SER A 34 -13.31 -24.60 3.74
CA SER A 34 -13.51 -23.82 4.96
C SER A 34 -13.22 -22.33 4.78
N CYS A 35 -12.09 -21.97 4.15
CA CYS A 35 -11.76 -20.58 3.85
C CYS A 35 -12.71 -19.96 2.81
N PHE A 36 -13.08 -20.71 1.77
CA PHE A 36 -14.03 -20.25 0.75
C PHE A 36 -15.43 -20.05 1.33
N ASN A 37 -15.89 -20.94 2.21
CA ASN A 37 -17.18 -20.79 2.88
C ASN A 37 -17.19 -19.66 3.91
N PHE A 38 -16.09 -19.48 4.66
CA PHE A 38 -15.93 -18.32 5.54
C PHE A 38 -15.95 -17.01 4.75
N TYR A 39 -15.19 -16.94 3.64
CA TYR A 39 -15.18 -15.77 2.75
C TYR A 39 -16.56 -15.53 2.16
N ARG A 40 -17.24 -16.57 1.65
CA ARG A 40 -18.60 -16.48 1.10
C ARG A 40 -19.63 -16.01 2.13
N ASN A 41 -19.58 -16.53 3.35
CA ASN A 41 -20.47 -16.11 4.44
C ASN A 41 -20.19 -14.67 4.86
N PHE A 42 -18.92 -14.28 4.97
CA PHE A 42 -18.52 -12.89 5.21
C PHE A 42 -18.97 -11.95 4.08
N CYS A 43 -18.94 -12.42 2.82
CA CYS A 43 -19.42 -11.68 1.66
C CYS A 43 -20.94 -11.51 1.65
N GLN A 44 -21.69 -12.51 2.11
CA GLN A 44 -23.15 -12.46 2.24
C GLN A 44 -23.59 -11.58 3.42
N GLU A 45 -22.88 -11.60 4.55
CA GLU A 45 -23.20 -10.77 5.71
C GLU A 45 -22.81 -9.29 5.52
N LYS A 46 -21.76 -8.99 4.73
CA LYS A 46 -21.29 -7.61 4.47
C LYS A 46 -21.49 -7.08 3.04
N HIS A 47 -22.16 -7.83 2.16
CA HIS A 47 -22.46 -7.44 0.78
C HIS A 47 -21.22 -6.89 0.03
N LEU A 48 -20.17 -7.71 -0.11
CA LEU A 48 -18.97 -7.30 -0.87
C LEU A 48 -19.36 -7.02 -2.33
N THR A 49 -19.07 -5.81 -2.81
CA THR A 49 -19.54 -5.36 -4.14
C THR A 49 -18.63 -5.78 -5.29
N HIS A 50 -17.42 -6.25 -5.03
CA HIS A 50 -16.38 -6.50 -6.04
C HIS A 50 -16.28 -7.95 -6.54
N ILE A 51 -17.19 -8.82 -6.13
CA ILE A 51 -17.23 -10.21 -6.56
C ILE A 51 -18.61 -10.56 -7.09
N ASP A 52 -18.67 -11.35 -8.16
CA ASP A 52 -19.93 -11.89 -8.67
C ASP A 52 -20.38 -13.14 -7.87
N ASN A 53 -21.57 -13.67 -8.20
CA ASN A 53 -22.15 -14.84 -7.56
C ASN A 53 -21.33 -16.13 -7.77
N THR A 54 -20.31 -16.10 -8.64
CA THR A 54 -19.36 -17.19 -8.91
C THR A 54 -18.00 -16.99 -8.22
N GLY A 55 -17.80 -15.86 -7.56
CA GLY A 55 -16.55 -15.49 -6.88
C GLY A 55 -15.52 -14.82 -7.80
N LYS A 56 -15.89 -14.40 -9.02
CA LYS A 56 -14.98 -13.67 -9.92
C LYS A 56 -15.00 -12.17 -9.61
N ALA A 57 -13.83 -11.55 -9.74
CA ALA A 57 -13.66 -10.12 -9.60
C ALA A 57 -14.50 -9.34 -10.64
N LEU A 58 -15.30 -8.39 -10.18
CA LEU A 58 -16.14 -7.54 -11.02
C LEU A 58 -15.99 -6.07 -10.59
N MET A 59 -15.92 -5.16 -11.57
CA MET A 59 -16.03 -3.73 -11.32
C MET A 59 -17.49 -3.41 -10.94
N VAL A 60 -17.68 -2.69 -9.83
CA VAL A 60 -19.01 -2.36 -9.31
C VAL A 60 -19.73 -1.43 -10.27
N ASP A 61 -20.98 -1.72 -10.64
CA ASP A 61 -21.78 -0.73 -11.36
C ASP A 61 -22.14 0.45 -10.43
N VAL A 62 -21.85 1.66 -10.89
CA VAL A 62 -22.12 2.91 -10.17
C VAL A 62 -23.12 3.79 -10.92
N SER A 63 -23.73 3.32 -12.00
CA SER A 63 -24.57 4.11 -12.91
C SER A 63 -25.73 4.81 -12.21
N GLU A 64 -26.42 4.14 -11.28
CA GLU A 64 -27.56 4.69 -10.52
C GLU A 64 -27.16 5.54 -9.31
N LYS A 65 -25.86 5.58 -8.96
CA LYS A 65 -25.39 6.38 -7.83
C LYS A 65 -25.41 7.87 -8.19
N ARG A 66 -25.81 8.71 -7.24
CA ARG A 66 -25.77 10.18 -7.39
C ARG A 66 -24.33 10.68 -7.37
N ILE A 67 -24.08 11.72 -8.15
CA ILE A 67 -22.82 12.47 -8.10
C ILE A 67 -22.86 13.33 -6.82
N THR A 68 -21.81 13.21 -6.01
CA THR A 68 -21.61 14.02 -4.80
C THR A 68 -20.17 14.50 -4.73
N PHE A 69 -19.90 15.56 -3.97
CA PHE A 69 -18.54 15.91 -3.60
C PHE A 69 -17.96 14.82 -2.69
N ARG A 70 -16.70 14.45 -2.94
CA ARG A 70 -16.00 13.37 -2.23
C ARG A 70 -14.56 13.75 -2.01
N THR A 71 -14.04 13.39 -0.84
CA THR A 71 -12.64 13.62 -0.48
C THR A 71 -12.04 12.34 0.08
N ALA A 72 -10.73 12.19 -0.11
CA ALA A 72 -9.94 11.19 0.60
C ALA A 72 -8.56 11.76 0.92
N LYS A 73 -8.05 11.43 2.11
CA LYS A 73 -6.71 11.77 2.57
C LYS A 73 -5.98 10.49 2.94
N ALA A 74 -4.79 10.29 2.39
CA ALA A 74 -3.91 9.18 2.71
C ALA A 74 -2.55 9.68 3.17
N GLN A 75 -1.85 8.84 3.93
CA GLN A 75 -0.52 9.10 4.43
C GLN A 75 0.42 7.94 4.11
N ALA A 76 1.71 8.24 3.96
CA ALA A 76 2.80 7.26 3.90
C ALA A 76 4.04 7.81 4.61
N PHE A 77 4.87 6.90 5.12
CA PHE A 77 6.16 7.21 5.74
C PHE A 77 7.29 6.56 4.95
N VAL A 78 8.40 7.27 4.82
CA VAL A 78 9.64 6.75 4.24
C VAL A 78 10.78 6.99 5.22
N LYS A 79 11.19 5.97 5.96
CA LYS A 79 12.36 6.03 6.85
C LYS A 79 13.61 6.01 5.98
N VAL A 80 14.37 7.10 5.99
CA VAL A 80 15.54 7.29 5.12
C VAL A 80 16.87 7.28 5.89
N GLY A 81 16.84 7.49 7.21
CA GLY A 81 18.04 7.53 8.04
C GLY A 81 18.74 8.90 8.01
N GLU A 82 19.71 9.08 8.91
CA GLU A 82 20.36 10.37 9.19
C GLU A 82 21.08 10.93 7.96
N THR A 83 21.93 10.12 7.32
CA THR A 83 22.71 10.57 6.16
C THR A 83 21.85 11.09 5.01
N ILE A 84 20.77 10.38 4.66
CA ILE A 84 19.86 10.83 3.59
C ILE A 84 19.05 12.05 4.05
N THR A 85 18.67 12.13 5.33
CA THR A 85 17.97 13.30 5.90
C THR A 85 18.81 14.57 5.68
N ASP A 86 20.09 14.54 6.02
CA ASP A 86 21.00 15.67 5.84
C ASP A 86 21.18 16.07 4.36
N LEU A 87 21.26 15.08 3.48
CA LEU A 87 21.40 15.31 2.04
C LEU A 87 20.15 15.91 1.41
N ILE A 88 18.96 15.47 1.84
CA ILE A 88 17.68 16.05 1.40
C ILE A 88 17.58 17.49 1.90
N GLU A 89 17.89 17.75 3.18
CA GLU A 89 17.84 19.11 3.73
C GLU A 89 18.73 20.08 2.98
N LYS A 90 19.96 19.66 2.66
CA LYS A 90 20.93 20.49 1.94
C LYS A 90 20.71 20.50 0.42
N ASN A 91 19.70 19.79 -0.08
CA ASN A 91 19.44 19.56 -1.50
C ASN A 91 20.71 19.10 -2.27
N CYS A 92 21.52 18.23 -1.64
CA CYS A 92 22.83 17.81 -2.13
C CYS A 92 22.83 16.42 -2.81
N LEU A 93 21.66 15.90 -3.15
CA LEU A 93 21.55 14.64 -3.87
C LEU A 93 21.83 14.84 -5.36
N LYS A 94 22.60 13.93 -5.97
CA LYS A 94 22.98 13.99 -7.40
C LYS A 94 21.78 14.04 -8.35
N LYS A 95 20.61 13.58 -7.90
CA LYS A 95 19.37 13.51 -8.67
C LYS A 95 18.50 14.78 -8.56
N GLY A 96 18.91 15.77 -7.76
CA GLY A 96 18.17 17.02 -7.54
C GLY A 96 17.18 16.97 -6.38
N ASP A 97 16.16 17.83 -6.45
CA ASP A 97 15.17 18.03 -5.38
C ASP A 97 14.22 16.83 -5.25
N VAL A 98 14.49 16.00 -4.24
CA VAL A 98 13.72 14.78 -3.95
C VAL A 98 12.26 15.07 -3.64
N LEU A 99 11.98 16.10 -2.82
CA LEU A 99 10.65 16.34 -2.30
C LEU A 99 9.74 16.87 -3.42
N THR A 100 10.25 17.79 -4.24
CA THR A 100 9.52 18.31 -5.40
C THR A 100 9.24 17.22 -6.43
N VAL A 101 10.24 16.39 -6.77
CA VAL A 101 10.06 15.29 -7.73
C VAL A 101 9.04 14.26 -7.20
N ALA A 102 9.12 13.90 -5.92
CA ALA A 102 8.16 12.99 -5.28
C ALA A 102 6.74 13.56 -5.23
N GLN A 103 6.60 14.88 -5.05
CA GLN A 103 5.30 15.55 -5.06
C GLN A 103 4.64 15.45 -6.44
N ILE A 104 5.38 15.78 -7.50
CA ILE A 104 4.90 15.69 -8.89
C ILE A 104 4.51 14.23 -9.23
N ALA A 105 5.37 13.27 -8.84
CA ALA A 105 5.11 11.86 -9.06
C ALA A 105 3.81 11.40 -8.37
N GLY A 106 3.54 11.85 -7.14
CA GLY A 106 2.28 11.56 -6.45
C GLY A 106 1.05 12.10 -7.17
N ILE A 107 1.12 13.35 -7.67
CA ILE A 107 0.04 13.96 -8.45
C ILE A 107 -0.22 13.17 -9.74
N MET A 108 0.84 12.73 -10.41
CA MET A 108 0.72 11.86 -11.60
C MET A 108 0.16 10.48 -11.23
N GLY A 109 0.59 9.90 -10.11
CA GLY A 109 0.11 8.63 -9.59
C GLY A 109 -1.40 8.63 -9.36
N ALA A 110 -1.93 9.65 -8.68
CA ALA A 110 -3.38 9.81 -8.49
C ALA A 110 -4.15 9.76 -9.82
N LYS A 111 -3.69 10.52 -10.82
CA LYS A 111 -4.35 10.59 -12.13
C LYS A 111 -4.32 9.26 -12.92
N LYS A 112 -3.37 8.38 -12.61
CA LYS A 112 -3.19 7.08 -13.26
C LYS A 112 -3.75 5.90 -12.45
N THR A 113 -4.48 6.17 -11.35
CA THR A 113 -4.95 5.12 -10.44
C THR A 113 -5.77 4.03 -11.15
N SER A 114 -6.67 4.41 -12.05
CA SER A 114 -7.50 3.46 -12.81
C SER A 114 -6.72 2.62 -13.83
N GLU A 115 -5.53 3.08 -14.25
CA GLU A 115 -4.62 2.29 -15.10
C GLU A 115 -3.84 1.26 -14.28
N LEU A 116 -3.61 1.54 -12.99
CA LEU A 116 -2.80 0.72 -12.09
C LEU A 116 -3.63 -0.28 -11.28
N ILE A 117 -4.85 0.09 -10.88
CA ILE A 117 -5.73 -0.71 -10.03
C ILE A 117 -6.89 -1.28 -10.88
N PRO A 118 -6.91 -2.59 -11.21
CA PRO A 118 -7.74 -3.14 -12.29
C PRO A 118 -9.26 -2.91 -12.20
N LEU A 119 -9.81 -2.75 -10.99
CA LEU A 119 -11.25 -2.60 -10.76
C LEU A 119 -11.65 -1.19 -10.29
N CYS A 120 -10.72 -0.24 -10.30
CA CYS A 120 -11.04 1.15 -10.06
C CYS A 120 -11.77 1.75 -11.26
N HIS A 121 -12.82 2.52 -10.98
CA HIS A 121 -13.43 3.37 -12.00
C HIS A 121 -12.46 4.45 -12.45
N ASN A 122 -12.59 4.92 -13.68
CA ASN A 122 -11.93 6.14 -14.09
C ASN A 122 -12.70 7.35 -13.53
N ILE A 123 -12.07 8.11 -12.64
CA ILE A 123 -12.69 9.24 -11.94
C ILE A 123 -12.06 10.56 -12.39
N PRO A 124 -12.84 11.52 -12.91
CA PRO A 124 -12.36 12.88 -13.13
C PRO A 124 -12.02 13.56 -11.80
N LEU A 125 -10.72 13.80 -11.55
CA LEU A 125 -10.25 14.41 -10.30
C LEU A 125 -10.38 15.93 -10.38
N SER A 126 -10.98 16.54 -9.35
CA SER A 126 -11.12 17.99 -9.25
C SER A 126 -9.84 18.64 -8.72
N LYS A 127 -9.19 18.00 -7.74
CA LYS A 127 -7.95 18.49 -7.13
C LYS A 127 -7.17 17.31 -6.55
N VAL A 128 -5.85 17.36 -6.71
CA VAL A 128 -4.89 16.48 -6.03
C VAL A 128 -3.89 17.38 -5.34
N ASP A 129 -3.75 17.24 -4.04
CA ASP A 129 -2.77 17.94 -3.22
C ASP A 129 -1.86 16.92 -2.54
N VAL A 130 -0.55 17.04 -2.75
CA VAL A 130 0.45 16.15 -2.15
C VAL A 130 1.39 17.02 -1.33
N ASN A 131 1.34 16.87 -0.03
CA ASN A 131 2.24 17.54 0.90
C ASN A 131 3.31 16.55 1.36
N ILE A 132 4.57 16.95 1.24
CA ILE A 132 5.71 16.13 1.64
C ILE A 132 6.58 16.94 2.60
N ARG A 133 6.84 16.40 3.78
CA ARG A 133 7.71 17.01 4.78
C ARG A 133 8.82 16.06 5.21
N LEU A 134 10.01 16.60 5.44
CA LEU A 134 11.10 15.86 6.09
C LEU A 134 11.01 16.06 7.61
N ASP A 135 11.00 14.97 8.36
CA ASP A 135 11.05 14.96 9.82
C ASP A 135 12.42 14.47 10.28
N LYS A 136 13.25 15.40 10.77
CA LYS A 136 14.61 15.11 11.18
C LYS A 136 14.69 14.34 12.49
N GLY A 137 13.71 14.52 13.38
CA GLY A 137 13.71 13.87 14.68
C GLY A 137 13.56 12.35 14.54
N ILE A 138 12.84 11.90 13.51
CA ILE A 138 12.67 10.48 13.21
C ILE A 138 13.34 10.06 11.89
N HIS A 139 14.11 10.93 11.23
CA HIS A 139 14.78 10.67 9.95
C HIS A 139 13.88 10.05 8.88
N SER A 140 12.69 10.64 8.71
CA SER A 140 11.67 10.12 7.80
C SER A 140 11.07 11.22 6.92
N VAL A 141 10.74 10.87 5.69
CA VAL A 141 9.88 11.68 4.82
C VAL A 141 8.44 11.27 5.05
N ILE A 142 7.58 12.24 5.34
CA ILE A 142 6.17 12.04 5.62
C ILE A 142 5.37 12.64 4.47
N ILE A 143 4.56 11.80 3.85
CA ILE A 143 3.78 12.14 2.66
C ILE A 143 2.31 12.12 3.04
N THR A 144 1.60 13.18 2.71
CA THR A 144 0.14 13.29 2.87
C THR A 144 -0.47 13.66 1.52
N ALA A 145 -1.34 12.81 0.99
CA ALA A 145 -2.04 13.05 -0.27
C ALA A 145 -3.53 13.25 -0.01
N THR A 146 -4.10 14.35 -0.49
CA THR A 146 -5.53 14.66 -0.43
C THR A 146 -6.10 14.78 -1.84
N VAL A 147 -7.15 14.03 -2.13
CA VAL A 147 -7.80 13.99 -3.44
C VAL A 147 -9.26 14.37 -3.30
N HIS A 148 -9.76 15.14 -4.26
CA HIS A 148 -11.14 15.59 -4.33
C HIS A 148 -11.74 15.26 -5.70
N CYS A 149 -13.02 14.89 -5.72
CA CYS A 149 -13.79 14.78 -6.95
C CYS A 149 -15.26 15.15 -6.74
N HIS A 150 -15.97 15.36 -7.85
CA HIS A 150 -17.42 15.21 -7.90
C HIS A 150 -17.71 13.92 -8.66
N GLY A 151 -18.15 12.88 -7.96
CA GLY A 151 -18.22 11.54 -8.54
C GLY A 151 -19.26 10.63 -7.91
N LYS A 152 -19.48 9.49 -8.58
CA LYS A 152 -20.40 8.42 -8.14
C LYS A 152 -19.74 7.42 -7.19
N THR A 153 -18.41 7.43 -7.14
CA THR A 153 -17.57 6.58 -6.28
C THR A 153 -16.50 7.41 -5.58
N GLY A 154 -15.96 6.89 -4.48
CA GLY A 154 -14.92 7.56 -3.69
C GLY A 154 -13.56 7.61 -4.37
N VAL A 155 -12.65 8.40 -3.80
CA VAL A 155 -11.28 8.63 -4.30
C VAL A 155 -10.21 8.13 -3.33
N GLU A 156 -10.55 7.13 -2.51
CA GLU A 156 -9.65 6.52 -1.54
C GLU A 156 -8.40 5.95 -2.23
N MET A 157 -8.61 5.29 -3.37
CA MET A 157 -7.53 4.65 -4.12
C MET A 157 -6.60 5.67 -4.77
N GLU A 158 -7.12 6.80 -5.22
CA GLU A 158 -6.31 7.88 -5.79
C GLU A 158 -5.41 8.52 -4.73
N ALA A 159 -5.94 8.74 -3.52
CA ALA A 159 -5.14 9.25 -2.40
C ALA A 159 -4.04 8.26 -1.98
N LEU A 160 -4.38 6.97 -1.82
CA LEU A 160 -3.44 5.91 -1.47
C LEU A 160 -2.35 5.71 -2.54
N THR A 161 -2.75 5.75 -3.81
CA THR A 161 -1.84 5.62 -4.95
C THR A 161 -0.88 6.81 -5.01
N ALA A 162 -1.38 8.04 -4.83
CA ALA A 162 -0.52 9.22 -4.76
C ALA A 162 0.54 9.10 -3.67
N ALA A 163 0.13 8.74 -2.45
CA ALA A 163 1.06 8.58 -1.33
C ALA A 163 2.12 7.50 -1.61
N THR A 164 1.71 6.37 -2.21
CA THR A 164 2.58 5.25 -2.56
C THR A 164 3.58 5.62 -3.65
N ILE A 165 3.12 6.23 -4.74
CA ILE A 165 4.00 6.62 -5.85
C ILE A 165 4.99 7.72 -5.40
N SER A 166 4.57 8.68 -4.58
CA SER A 166 5.49 9.61 -3.94
C SER A 166 6.54 8.89 -3.10
N ALA A 167 6.14 7.90 -2.28
CA ALA A 167 7.07 7.15 -1.43
C ALA A 167 8.09 6.34 -2.25
N LEU A 168 7.63 5.65 -3.29
CA LEU A 168 8.50 4.94 -4.24
C LEU A 168 9.46 5.89 -4.95
N THR A 169 9.02 7.11 -5.24
CA THR A 169 9.88 8.13 -5.85
C THR A 169 10.95 8.63 -4.88
N VAL A 170 10.62 8.86 -3.60
CA VAL A 170 11.62 9.16 -2.57
C VAL A 170 12.65 8.04 -2.48
N TYR A 171 12.21 6.77 -2.48
CA TYR A 171 13.11 5.62 -2.51
C TYR A 171 14.02 5.67 -3.75
N ASP A 172 13.47 5.84 -4.96
CA ASP A 172 14.28 5.87 -6.19
C ASP A 172 15.36 6.96 -6.18
N MET A 173 14.99 8.14 -5.67
CA MET A 173 15.87 9.30 -5.60
C MET A 173 17.00 9.13 -4.59
N CYS A 174 16.79 8.33 -3.55
CA CYS A 174 17.73 8.16 -2.44
C CYS A 174 18.48 6.82 -2.43
N LYS A 175 18.02 5.79 -3.18
CA LYS A 175 18.58 4.42 -3.12
C LYS A 175 20.06 4.27 -3.48
N ALA A 176 20.65 5.30 -4.11
CA ALA A 176 22.09 5.32 -4.41
C ALA A 176 22.95 5.60 -3.16
N VAL A 177 22.36 6.15 -2.10
CA VAL A 177 23.03 6.43 -0.82
C VAL A 177 22.90 5.26 0.15
N SER A 178 21.70 4.70 0.27
CA SER A 178 21.44 3.50 1.08
C SER A 178 20.24 2.72 0.54
N HIS A 179 20.28 1.40 0.69
CA HIS A 179 19.17 0.49 0.40
C HIS A 179 18.30 0.17 1.62
N ASP A 180 18.68 0.62 2.81
CA ASP A 180 17.95 0.40 4.08
C ASP A 180 16.69 1.28 4.22
N ILE A 181 16.31 1.98 3.15
CA ILE A 181 15.13 2.84 3.12
C ILE A 181 13.88 1.97 3.27
N VAL A 182 13.00 2.32 4.21
CA VAL A 182 11.75 1.58 4.44
C VAL A 182 10.55 2.47 4.13
N ILE A 183 9.68 2.00 3.24
CA ILE A 183 8.35 2.57 3.03
C ILE A 183 7.38 1.84 3.97
N SER A 184 6.67 2.58 4.79
CA SER A 184 5.73 2.03 5.75
C SER A 184 4.46 2.87 5.84
N GLU A 185 3.45 2.30 6.50
CA GLU A 185 2.26 3.04 6.92
C GLU A 185 1.57 3.78 5.77
N VAL A 186 1.41 3.11 4.63
CA VAL A 186 0.53 3.58 3.55
C VAL A 186 -0.91 3.31 3.97
N LEU A 187 -1.64 4.37 4.30
CA LEU A 187 -2.93 4.22 4.95
C LEU A 187 -3.88 5.38 4.69
N LEU A 188 -5.18 5.09 4.68
CA LEU A 188 -6.24 6.09 4.58
C LEU A 188 -6.45 6.74 5.95
N MET A 189 -6.35 8.07 5.99
CA MET A 189 -6.55 8.90 7.18
C MET A 189 -7.97 9.40 7.30
N GLU A 190 -8.56 9.81 6.18
CA GLU A 190 -9.89 10.40 6.14
C GLU A 190 -10.55 10.11 4.78
N LYS A 191 -11.86 9.94 4.77
CA LYS A 191 -12.67 10.13 3.56
C LYS A 191 -14.00 10.75 3.90
N THR A 192 -14.54 11.54 2.98
CA THR A 192 -15.90 12.11 3.11
C THR A 192 -16.74 11.86 1.86
N GLY A 193 -18.05 11.78 2.08
CA GLY A 193 -19.04 11.69 1.02
C GLY A 193 -19.35 10.27 0.54
N GLY A 194 -20.56 10.11 0.00
CA GLY A 194 -21.11 8.83 -0.43
C GLY A 194 -21.94 8.10 0.63
N LYS A 195 -22.51 6.96 0.23
CA LYS A 195 -23.46 6.20 1.05
C LYS A 195 -22.83 5.57 2.29
N SER A 196 -21.54 5.23 2.24
CA SER A 196 -20.82 4.59 3.36
C SER A 196 -20.46 5.56 4.49
N GLY A 197 -20.81 6.84 4.37
CA GLY A 197 -20.51 7.86 5.37
C GLY A 197 -19.04 8.27 5.39
N ASP A 198 -18.73 9.16 6.32
CA ASP A 198 -17.39 9.68 6.51
C ASP A 198 -16.57 8.73 7.38
N PHE A 199 -15.26 8.75 7.18
CA PHE A 199 -14.31 7.98 7.97
C PHE A 199 -13.15 8.88 8.37
N GLN A 200 -12.70 8.75 9.61
CA GLN A 200 -11.51 9.40 10.13
C GLN A 200 -10.80 8.43 11.08
N ARG A 201 -9.48 8.37 10.98
CA ARG A 201 -8.62 7.53 11.82
C ARG A 201 -8.28 8.19 13.15
#